data_AF-A0A1W6ZQZ6-F1
#
_entry.id   AF-A0A1W6ZQZ6-F1
#
_cell.length_a   1.000
_cell.length_b   1.000
_cell.length_c   1.000
_cell.angle_alpha   90.00
_cell.angle_beta   90.00
_cell.angle_gamma   90.00
#
_symmetry.space_group_name_H-M   'P 1'
#
loop_
_entity.id
_entity.type
_entity.pdbx_description
1 polymer ?
#
loop_
_entity_poly.entity_id
_entity_poly.type
_entity_poly.pdbx_seq_one_letter_code
_entity_poly.pdbx_strand_id
1 'polypeptide(L)'
;MNFSKWKIRKPSEKDIQSIIDKVRRDGFSWIDGQVFHSFRALAAPICDPQGKLRAAMSLVSNQSSLVKFPNSTSMISSKPRSERRSD
;
A
#
# COMPACT_ATOMS: atom_id res chain seq x y z
N MET A 1 17.22 8.93 -23.00
CA MET A 1 16.22 9.29 -21.97
C MET A 1 16.89 10.18 -20.94
N ASN A 2 16.40 11.40 -20.77
CA ASN A 2 17.04 12.43 -19.93
C ASN A 2 16.33 12.44 -18.56
N PHE A 3 16.96 11.84 -17.53
CA PHE A 3 16.37 11.69 -16.18
C PHE A 3 16.46 12.96 -15.31
N SER A 4 16.87 14.09 -15.89
CA SER A 4 17.31 15.31 -15.21
C SER A 4 16.21 16.28 -14.74
N LYS A 5 14.93 15.88 -14.75
CA LYS A 5 13.80 16.83 -14.54
C LYS A 5 12.90 16.62 -13.33
N TRP A 6 13.19 15.66 -12.45
CA TRP A 6 12.38 15.47 -11.23
C TRP A 6 12.94 16.32 -10.08
N LYS A 7 12.46 17.56 -9.95
CA LYS A 7 12.60 18.33 -8.70
C LYS A 7 11.69 17.69 -7.65
N ILE A 8 12.16 16.65 -6.99
CA ILE A 8 11.46 16.05 -5.84
C ILE A 8 11.56 17.07 -4.70
N ARG A 9 10.51 17.85 -4.49
CA ARG A 9 10.40 18.72 -3.33
C ARG A 9 10.32 17.83 -2.09
N LYS A 10 11.27 18.00 -1.16
CA LYS A 10 11.18 17.37 0.16
C LYS A 10 9.89 17.86 0.85
N PRO A 11 9.05 16.96 1.38
CA PRO A 11 7.85 17.37 2.10
C PRO A 11 8.25 18.23 3.30
N SER A 12 7.48 19.28 3.56
CA SER A 12 7.62 20.09 4.76
C SER A 12 7.09 19.34 5.98
N GLU A 13 7.41 19.81 7.18
CA GLU A 13 6.86 19.25 8.42
C GLU A 13 5.33 19.25 8.41
N LYS A 14 4.72 20.31 7.87
CA LYS A 14 3.26 20.41 7.73
C LYS A 14 2.70 19.36 6.78
N ASP A 15 3.41 19.05 5.70
CA ASP A 15 3.01 18.01 4.75
C ASP A 15 3.07 16.62 5.42
N ILE A 16 4.15 16.35 6.16
CA ILE A 16 4.33 15.10 6.91
C ILE A 16 3.22 14.95 7.96
N GLN A 17 2.97 15.99 8.75
CA GLN A 17 1.93 15.96 9.78
C GLN A 17 0.54 15.70 9.19
N SER A 18 0.22 16.34 8.06
CA SER A 18 -1.05 16.14 7.35
C SER A 18 -1.21 14.69 6.87
N ILE A 19 -0.12 14.06 6.41
CA ILE A 19 -0.11 12.65 6.02
C ILE A 19 -0.34 11.76 7.25
N ILE A 20 0.34 12.01 8.36
CA ILE A 20 0.17 11.26 9.61
C ILE A 20 -1.28 11.31 10.08
N ASP A 21 -1.90 12.50 10.09
CA ASP A 21 -3.27 12.66 10.56
C ASP A 21 -4.29 12.00 9.63
N LYS A 22 -4.02 11.96 8.33
CA LYS A 22 -4.80 11.17 7.37
C LYS A 22 -4.67 9.67 7.66
N VAL A 23 -3.46 9.15 7.83
CA VAL A 23 -3.23 7.72 8.12
C VAL A 23 -3.87 7.30 9.44
N ARG A 24 -3.82 8.16 10.47
CA ARG A 24 -4.49 7.90 11.76
C ARG A 24 -6.01 7.81 11.64
N ARG A 25 -6.62 8.67 10.81
CA ARG A 25 -8.07 8.62 10.55
C ARG A 25 -8.46 7.42 9.69
N ASP A 26 -7.69 7.14 8.65
CA ASP A 26 -8.00 6.12 7.66
C ASP A 26 -7.65 4.71 8.17
N GLY A 27 -6.70 4.60 9.11
CA GLY A 27 -6.21 3.31 9.66
C GLY A 27 -5.21 2.59 8.77
N PHE A 28 -4.84 3.16 7.62
CA PHE A 28 -3.86 2.62 6.69
C PHE A 28 -3.25 3.73 5.81
N SER A 29 -2.21 3.38 5.06
CA SER A 29 -1.59 4.22 4.04
C SER A 29 -1.45 3.45 2.73
N TRP A 30 -1.42 4.14 1.60
CA TRP A 30 -1.16 3.51 0.30
C TRP A 30 -0.45 4.47 -0.65
N ILE A 31 0.24 3.90 -1.64
CA ILE A 31 0.85 4.61 -2.76
C ILE A 31 0.50 3.91 -4.07
N ASP A 32 0.25 4.70 -5.12
CA ASP A 32 -0.01 4.19 -6.47
C ASP A 32 0.98 4.79 -7.48
N GLY A 33 2.17 4.21 -7.53
CA GLY A 33 3.12 4.44 -8.62
C GLY A 33 3.70 5.85 -8.78
N GLN A 34 3.33 6.82 -7.93
CA GLN A 34 3.80 8.21 -8.06
C GLN A 34 5.30 8.39 -7.73
N VAL A 35 5.91 7.43 -7.00
CA VAL A 35 7.33 7.50 -6.59
C VAL A 35 8.20 6.56 -7.42
N PHE A 36 7.71 5.37 -7.75
CA PHE A 36 8.37 4.41 -8.63
C PHE A 36 7.34 3.87 -9.62
N HIS A 37 7.55 4.13 -10.91
CA HIS A 37 6.70 3.58 -11.96
C HIS A 37 6.69 2.05 -11.79
N SER A 38 5.52 1.47 -11.56
CA SER A 38 5.24 0.03 -11.37
C SER A 38 5.14 -0.51 -9.94
N PHE A 39 5.35 0.29 -8.89
CA PHE A 39 5.12 -0.18 -7.52
C PHE A 39 3.91 0.48 -6.88
N ARG A 40 3.03 -0.37 -6.37
CA ARG A 40 1.90 0.00 -5.52
C ARG A 40 2.10 -0.67 -4.18
N ALA A 41 1.79 0.05 -3.12
CA ALA A 41 1.89 -0.51 -1.78
C ALA A 41 0.73 -0.03 -0.92
N LEU A 42 0.32 -0.89 0.01
CA LEU A 42 -0.56 -0.57 1.12
C LEU A 42 0.14 -0.97 2.40
N ALA A 43 0.08 -0.11 3.42
CA ALA A 43 0.60 -0.43 4.74
C ALA A 43 -0.44 -0.13 5.83
N ALA A 44 -0.57 -1.06 6.77
CA ALA A 44 -1.45 -0.96 7.94
C ALA A 44 -0.63 -1.10 9.23
N PRO A 45 -1.00 -0.36 10.30
CA PRO A 45 -0.33 -0.46 11.59
C PRO A 45 -0.66 -1.79 12.29
N ILE A 46 0.32 -2.34 12.99
CA ILE A 46 0.13 -3.41 13.98
C ILE A 46 0.31 -2.76 15.35
N CYS A 47 -0.78 -2.72 16.12
CA CYS A 47 -0.80 -2.17 17.46
C CYS A 47 -0.84 -3.29 18.52
N ASP A 48 -0.34 -3.00 19.72
CA ASP A 48 -0.58 -3.84 20.90
C ASP A 48 -2.02 -3.66 21.44
N PRO A 49 -2.45 -4.44 22.45
CA PRO A 49 -3.79 -4.31 23.03
C PRO A 49 -4.10 -2.92 23.63
N GLN A 50 -3.09 -2.13 23.95
CA GLN A 50 -3.20 -0.76 24.44
C GLN A 50 -3.28 0.27 23.31
N GLY A 51 -3.26 -0.17 22.04
CA GLY A 51 -3.34 0.69 20.87
C GLY A 51 -2.00 1.33 20.49
N LYS A 52 -0.88 0.94 21.11
CA LYS A 52 0.44 1.48 20.78
C LYS A 52 0.99 0.80 19.54
N LEU A 53 1.44 1.59 18.57
CA LEU A 53 2.08 1.10 17.35
C LEU A 53 3.34 0.28 17.69
N ARG A 54 3.41 -0.95 17.18
CA ARG A 54 4.56 -1.86 17.35
C ARG A 54 5.26 -2.16 16.03
N ALA A 55 4.50 -2.22 14.94
CA ALA A 55 5.01 -2.48 13.60
C ALA A 55 4.07 -1.95 12.53
N ALA A 56 4.45 -2.09 11.26
CA ALA A 56 3.56 -1.91 10.11
C ALA A 56 3.66 -3.13 9.21
N MET A 57 2.54 -3.61 8.71
CA MET A 57 2.48 -4.64 7.68
C MET A 57 2.31 -3.96 6.32
N SER A 58 3.13 -4.32 5.34
CA SER A 58 3.05 -3.78 3.99
C SER A 58 2.77 -4.89 2.98
N LEU A 59 1.85 -4.62 2.06
CA LEU A 59 1.62 -5.40 0.86
C LEU A 59 2.08 -4.59 -0.35
N VAL A 60 3.01 -5.14 -1.13
CA VAL A 60 3.59 -4.49 -2.29
C VAL A 60 3.32 -5.32 -3.53
N SER A 61 2.83 -4.70 -4.60
CA SER A 61 2.55 -5.36 -5.87
C SER A 61 2.74 -4.40 -7.03
N ASN A 62 2.95 -4.97 -8.22
CA ASN A 62 2.88 -4.25 -9.49
C ASN A 62 1.45 -4.24 -10.08
N GLN A 63 0.50 -4.97 -9.50
CA GLN A 63 -0.87 -5.05 -10.01
C GLN A 63 -1.69 -3.82 -9.63
N SER A 64 -2.43 -3.25 -10.59
CA SER A 64 -3.28 -2.07 -10.37
C SER A 64 -4.48 -2.31 -9.46
N SER A 65 -4.86 -3.57 -9.28
CA SER A 65 -5.93 -3.99 -8.36
C SER A 65 -5.59 -3.76 -6.89
N LEU A 66 -4.31 -3.70 -6.51
CA LEU A 66 -3.90 -3.61 -5.10
C LEU A 66 -4.49 -2.40 -4.36
N VAL A 67 -4.71 -1.30 -5.07
CA VAL A 67 -5.15 0.00 -4.51
C VAL A 67 -6.52 0.43 -5.02
N LYS A 68 -7.26 -0.46 -5.70
CA LYS A 68 -8.61 -0.21 -6.21
C LYS A 68 -9.66 -0.70 -5.21
N PHE A 69 -10.02 0.16 -4.26
CA PHE A 69 -11.00 -0.18 -3.22
C PHE A 69 -12.44 0.14 -3.64
N PRO A 70 -13.43 -0.69 -3.23
CA PRO A 70 -13.30 -1.95 -2.50
C PRO A 70 -12.82 -3.12 -3.40
N ASN A 71 -11.94 -3.97 -2.86
CA ASN A 71 -11.51 -5.19 -3.55
C ASN A 71 -12.65 -6.23 -3.49
N SER A 72 -13.13 -6.72 -4.65
CA SER A 72 -14.14 -7.79 -4.69
C SER A 72 -13.53 -9.11 -4.20
N THR A 73 -13.90 -9.55 -3.00
CA THR A 73 -13.46 -10.83 -2.42
C THR A 73 -14.13 -12.05 -3.05
N SER A 74 -15.13 -11.84 -3.92
CA SER A 74 -15.90 -12.91 -4.57
C SER A 74 -15.05 -13.87 -5.44
N MET A 75 -13.84 -13.46 -5.84
CA MET A 75 -12.90 -14.28 -6.62
C MET A 75 -11.99 -15.17 -5.77
N ILE A 76 -12.00 -15.07 -4.43
CA ILE A 76 -11.20 -15.92 -3.53
C ILE A 76 -11.92 -17.24 -3.21
N SER A 77 -13.11 -17.46 -3.77
CA SER A 77 -13.81 -18.75 -3.69
C SER A 77 -13.24 -19.78 -4.67
N SER A 78 -12.44 -20.70 -4.12
CA SER A 78 -12.27 -22.10 -4.55
C SER A 78 -11.78 -22.39 -5.98
N LYS A 79 -10.46 -22.47 -6.18
CA LYS A 79 -9.89 -23.61 -6.92
C LYS A 79 -9.15 -24.52 -5.92
N PRO A 80 -9.55 -25.79 -5.76
CA PRO A 80 -8.86 -26.73 -4.89
C PRO A 80 -7.39 -26.87 -5.33
N ARG A 81 -6.50 -27.08 -4.35
CA ARG A 81 -5.04 -27.17 -4.53
C ARG A 81 -4.59 -28.31 -5.47
N SER A 82 -5.49 -29.24 -5.80
CA SER A 82 -5.25 -30.35 -6.73
C SER A 82 -5.01 -29.94 -8.19
N GLU A 83 -5.43 -28.74 -8.61
CA GLU A 83 -5.33 -28.29 -10.01
C GLU A 83 -4.07 -27.46 -10.34
N ARG A 84 -3.16 -27.22 -9.37
CA ARG A 84 -1.96 -26.38 -9.58
C ARG A 84 -0.68 -27.16 -9.93
N ARG A 85 -0.78 -28.45 -10.26
CA ARG A 85 0.34 -29.27 -10.75
C ARG A 85 -0.06 -29.99 -12.02
N SER A 86 -0.13 -29.25 -13.10
CA SER A 86 -0.06 -29.75 -14.48
C SER A 86 0.39 -28.54 -15.29
N ASP A 87 1.71 -28.42 -15.44
CA ASP A 87 2.48 -27.68 -16.46
C ASP A 87 3.87 -27.33 -15.89
#